data_AF-A0A256ZST7-F1
#
_entry.id   AF-A0A256ZST7-F1
#
_cell.length_a   1.000
_cell.length_b   1.000
_cell.length_c   1.000
_cell.angle_alpha   90.00
_cell.angle_beta   90.00
_cell.angle_gamma   90.00
#
_symmetry.space_group_name_H-M   'P 1'
#
loop_
_entity.id
_entity.type
_entity.pdbx_description
1 polymer ?
#
loop_
_entity_poly.entity_id
_entity_poly.type
_entity_poly.pdbx_seq_one_letter_code
_entity_poly.pdbx_strand_id
1 'polypeptide(L)'
;MGREKRLLALVTIMVSAMVLTLKLSTPAYVQVIIEGNSTIVKEIPNLYTSQDIVAVLVFSFVLGFCTAYLISQYVRSEVKLEADKASISETIKSLGEDEFRVYMLIKDEGLIYQHEIVKTTGFSKAKVSRILDKLEAMGLVERKRRGMSNIVILRR
;
A
#
# COMPACT_ATOMS: atom_id res chain seq x y z
N MET A 1 8.74 4.91 0.23
CA MET A 1 8.35 5.95 1.23
C MET A 1 8.12 5.23 2.55
N GLY A 2 8.88 5.59 3.60
CA GLY A 2 9.00 4.76 4.81
C GLY A 2 7.68 4.54 5.54
N ARG A 3 7.51 3.34 6.13
CA ARG A 3 6.37 2.98 7.01
C ARG A 3 6.05 4.08 8.02
N GLU A 4 7.07 4.78 8.50
CA GLU A 4 7.00 5.90 9.44
C GLU A 4 6.10 7.04 8.96
N LYS A 5 6.19 7.45 7.68
CA LYS A 5 5.35 8.55 7.14
C LYS A 5 3.87 8.16 7.06
N ARG A 6 3.57 6.88 6.79
CA ARG A 6 2.20 6.35 6.79
C ARG A 6 1.64 6.27 8.20
N LEU A 7 2.46 5.83 9.17
CA LEU A 7 2.09 5.79 10.58
C LEU A 7 1.77 7.19 11.12
N LEU A 8 2.61 8.18 10.81
CA LEU A 8 2.37 9.57 11.21
C LEU A 8 1.06 10.12 10.63
N ALA A 9 0.79 9.89 9.34
CA ALA A 9 -0.46 10.32 8.71
C ALA A 9 -1.70 9.68 9.35
N LEU A 10 -1.64 8.39 9.69
CA LEU A 10 -2.73 7.68 10.39
C LEU A 10 -2.97 8.23 11.80
N VAL A 11 -1.91 8.51 12.55
CA VAL A 11 -2.00 9.10 13.89
C VAL A 11 -2.63 10.51 13.81
N THR A 12 -2.21 11.33 12.86
CA THR A 12 -2.80 12.67 12.65
C THR A 12 -4.29 12.60 12.31
N ILE A 13 -4.71 11.65 11.47
CA ILE A 13 -6.12 11.41 11.16
C ILE A 13 -6.90 11.01 12.41
N MET A 14 -6.36 10.10 13.22
CA MET A 14 -7.00 9.63 14.45
C MET A 14 -7.19 10.78 15.45
N VAL A 15 -6.16 11.60 15.66
CA VAL A 15 -6.21 12.77 16.55
C VAL A 15 -7.20 13.81 16.03
N SER A 16 -7.19 14.11 14.73
CA SER A 16 -8.12 15.06 14.11
C SER A 16 -9.59 14.61 14.24
N ALA A 17 -9.87 13.33 13.95
CA ALA A 17 -11.20 12.76 14.10
C ALA A 17 -11.68 12.79 15.56
N MET A 18 -10.81 12.44 16.51
CA MET A 18 -11.13 12.48 17.93
C MET A 18 -11.48 13.89 18.40
N VAL A 19 -10.70 14.90 18.03
CA VAL A 19 -10.98 16.31 18.37
C VAL A 19 -12.31 16.76 17.75
N LEU A 20 -12.56 16.38 16.50
CA LEU A 20 -13.80 16.72 15.80
C LEU A 20 -15.02 16.10 16.50
N THR A 21 -14.94 14.83 16.89
CA THR A 21 -16.00 14.15 17.63
C THR A 21 -16.24 14.79 18.99
N LEU A 22 -15.18 15.15 19.74
CA LEU A 22 -15.30 15.83 21.02
C LEU A 22 -15.98 17.21 20.86
N LYS A 23 -15.56 18.00 19.88
CA LYS A 23 -16.13 19.34 19.61
C LYS A 23 -17.58 19.29 19.13
N LEU A 24 -17.97 18.27 18.36
CA LEU A 24 -19.36 18.07 17.92
C LEU A 24 -20.26 17.50 19.04
N SER A 25 -19.69 16.72 19.97
CA SER A 25 -20.44 16.00 21.00
C SER A 25 -20.63 16.78 22.30
N THR A 26 -19.95 17.91 22.50
CA THR A 26 -20.17 18.80 23.67
C THR A 26 -21.11 19.95 23.32
N PRO A 27 -22.43 19.79 23.44
CA PRO A 27 -23.33 20.95 23.43
C PRO A 27 -23.00 21.85 24.63
N ALA A 28 -22.70 23.12 24.37
CA ALA A 28 -22.59 24.14 25.39
C ALA A 28 -23.98 24.36 26.01
N TYR A 29 -24.25 23.69 27.13
CA TYR A 29 -25.45 23.92 27.94
C TYR A 29 -25.12 24.95 29.00
N VAL A 30 -25.61 26.17 28.84
CA VAL A 30 -25.75 27.10 29.95
C VAL A 30 -27.19 27.58 29.94
N GLN A 31 -27.82 27.53 31.10
CA GLN A 31 -29.22 27.83 31.32
C GLN A 31 -29.28 28.72 32.53
N VAL A 32 -29.90 29.90 32.42
CA VAL A 32 -30.10 30.72 33.61
C VAL A 32 -31.48 31.33 33.73
N ILE A 33 -31.95 31.24 34.97
CA ILE A 33 -33.22 31.67 35.50
C ILE A 33 -32.92 32.92 36.33
N ILE A 34 -33.61 34.02 36.04
CA ILE A 34 -33.51 35.27 36.80
C ILE A 34 -34.84 35.50 37.49
N GLU A 35 -34.84 35.47 38.81
CA GLU A 35 -35.92 35.89 39.68
C GLU A 35 -35.46 37.16 40.42
N GLY A 36 -36.29 38.22 40.37
CA GLY A 36 -36.18 39.51 41.04
C GLY A 36 -34.84 39.91 41.71
N ASN A 37 -34.04 40.71 40.98
CA ASN A 37 -33.09 41.71 41.51
C ASN A 37 -31.64 41.30 41.87
N SER A 38 -31.15 40.10 41.55
CA SER A 38 -29.70 39.82 41.52
C SER A 38 -29.29 38.97 40.31
N THR A 39 -28.12 39.27 39.74
CA THR A 39 -27.66 38.83 38.42
C THR A 39 -27.40 37.33 38.34
N ILE A 40 -28.02 36.66 37.38
CA ILE A 40 -27.49 35.39 36.90
C ILE A 40 -27.67 35.39 35.36
N VAL A 41 -26.57 35.51 34.60
CA VAL A 41 -26.07 34.42 33.73
C VAL A 41 -26.87 33.89 32.54
N LYS A 42 -27.90 34.52 31.98
CA LYS A 42 -28.71 33.90 30.89
C LYS A 42 -27.97 33.72 29.57
N GLU A 43 -27.32 32.56 29.40
CA GLU A 43 -26.96 32.04 28.09
C GLU A 43 -28.17 31.32 27.48
N ILE A 44 -28.52 31.71 26.26
CA ILE A 44 -29.48 31.01 25.39
C ILE A 44 -28.65 30.52 24.19
N PRO A 45 -28.87 29.26 23.74
CA PRO A 45 -27.84 28.46 23.11
C PRO A 45 -27.67 28.87 21.65
N ASN A 46 -26.54 29.50 21.33
CA ASN A 46 -26.16 29.74 19.95
C ASN A 46 -25.01 28.80 19.58
N LEU A 47 -25.41 27.61 19.16
CA LEU A 47 -24.75 26.70 18.22
C LEU A 47 -23.29 27.07 17.87
N TYR A 48 -22.34 26.39 18.50
CA TYR A 48 -20.90 26.46 18.27
C TYR A 48 -20.27 27.85 18.47
N THR A 49 -19.31 27.96 19.39
CA THR A 49 -18.49 29.17 19.53
C THR A 49 -17.74 29.42 18.22
N SER A 50 -17.46 30.69 17.85
CA SER A 50 -16.66 30.98 16.65
C SER A 50 -15.31 30.25 16.65
N GLN A 51 -14.74 30.01 17.82
CA GLN A 51 -13.54 29.20 18.01
C GLN A 51 -13.75 27.71 17.63
N ASP A 52 -14.92 27.15 17.94
CA ASP A 52 -15.27 25.77 17.60
C ASP A 52 -15.46 25.61 16.09
N ILE A 53 -16.08 26.59 15.43
CA ILE A 53 -16.28 26.60 13.97
C ILE A 53 -14.92 26.66 13.25
N VAL A 54 -14.01 27.52 13.70
CA VAL A 54 -12.65 27.62 13.13
C VAL A 54 -11.88 26.32 13.34
N ALA A 55 -11.97 25.71 14.53
CA ALA A 55 -11.32 24.43 14.81
C ALA A 55 -11.86 23.32 13.90
N VAL A 56 -13.18 23.17 13.80
CA VAL A 56 -13.85 22.18 12.93
C VAL A 56 -13.43 22.35 11.47
N LEU A 57 -13.37 23.60 10.98
CA LEU A 57 -12.91 23.89 9.62
C LEU A 57 -11.47 23.40 9.39
N VAL A 58 -10.53 23.79 10.25
CA VAL A 58 -9.12 23.42 10.11
C VAL A 58 -8.94 21.90 10.19
N PHE A 59 -9.55 21.24 11.17
CA PHE A 59 -9.43 19.79 11.33
C PHE A 59 -10.09 19.01 10.19
N SER A 60 -11.20 19.49 9.64
CA SER A 60 -11.84 18.90 8.45
C SER A 60 -10.94 18.97 7.22
N PHE A 61 -10.31 20.12 6.97
CA PHE A 61 -9.34 20.27 5.88
C PHE A 61 -8.12 19.37 6.06
N VAL A 62 -7.56 19.30 7.27
CA VAL A 62 -6.42 18.43 7.59
C VAL A 62 -6.80 16.97 7.40
N LEU A 63 -7.98 16.56 7.88
CA LEU A 63 -8.50 15.20 7.72
C LEU A 63 -8.69 14.85 6.25
N GLY A 64 -9.33 15.73 5.47
CA GLY A 64 -9.56 15.55 4.04
C GLY A 64 -8.26 15.43 3.26
N PHE A 65 -7.29 16.32 3.50
CA PHE A 65 -6.01 16.28 2.80
C PHE A 65 -5.19 15.04 3.17
N CYS A 66 -5.18 14.66 4.45
CA CYS A 66 -4.43 13.51 4.93
C CYS A 66 -5.05 12.18 4.44
N THR A 67 -6.38 12.07 4.46
CA THR A 67 -7.09 10.89 3.93
C THR A 67 -6.92 10.77 2.41
N ALA A 68 -7.09 11.85 1.65
CA ALA A 68 -6.86 11.86 0.21
C ALA A 68 -5.41 11.48 -0.15
N TYR A 69 -4.44 11.98 0.63
CA TYR A 69 -3.03 11.64 0.46
C TYR A 69 -2.75 10.14 0.68
N LEU A 70 -3.31 9.53 1.73
CA LEU A 70 -3.17 8.10 1.99
C LEU A 70 -3.84 7.24 0.92
N ILE A 71 -5.06 7.61 0.48
CA ILE A 71 -5.78 6.90 -0.58
C ILE A 71 -5.00 6.97 -1.89
N SER A 72 -4.49 8.13 -2.28
CA SER A 72 -3.69 8.29 -3.51
C SER A 72 -2.46 7.39 -3.51
N GLN A 73 -1.78 7.22 -2.36
CA GLN A 73 -0.66 6.30 -2.25
C GLN A 73 -1.07 4.83 -2.27
N TYR A 74 -2.19 4.50 -1.65
CA TYR A 74 -2.71 3.13 -1.65
C TYR A 74 -3.09 2.71 -3.07
N VAL A 75 -3.88 3.53 -3.77
CA VAL A 75 -4.30 3.30 -5.16
C VAL A 75 -3.09 3.23 -6.08
N ARG A 76 -2.11 4.13 -5.94
CA ARG A 76 -0.88 4.07 -6.77
C ARG A 76 -0.07 2.78 -6.55
N SER A 77 -0.11 2.22 -5.34
CA SER A 77 0.55 0.95 -5.03
C SER A 77 -0.19 -0.24 -5.65
N GLU A 78 -1.52 -0.29 -5.52
CA GLU A 78 -2.41 -1.29 -6.12
C GLU A 78 -2.27 -1.29 -7.66
N VAL A 79 -2.40 -0.12 -8.29
CA VAL A 79 -2.28 0.04 -9.75
C VAL A 79 -0.90 -0.39 -10.26
N LYS A 80 0.17 -0.11 -9.52
CA LYS A 80 1.52 -0.56 -9.90
C LYS A 80 1.65 -2.08 -9.84
N LEU A 81 1.08 -2.72 -8.82
CA LEU A 81 1.08 -4.18 -8.67
C LEU A 81 0.23 -4.85 -9.76
N GLU A 82 -0.92 -4.29 -10.09
CA GLU A 82 -1.79 -4.75 -11.18
C GLU A 82 -1.09 -4.63 -12.53
N ALA A 83 -0.47 -3.48 -12.82
CA ALA A 83 0.27 -3.25 -14.06
C ALA A 83 1.46 -4.21 -14.20
N ASP A 84 2.20 -4.46 -13.12
CA ASP A 84 3.33 -5.38 -13.11
C ASP A 84 2.86 -6.81 -13.36
N LYS A 85 1.79 -7.27 -12.68
CA LYS A 85 1.17 -8.58 -12.94
C LYS A 85 0.65 -8.72 -14.37
N ALA A 86 0.02 -7.68 -14.92
CA ALA A 86 -0.47 -7.68 -16.29
C ALA A 86 0.69 -7.83 -17.29
N SER A 87 1.78 -7.07 -17.10
CA SER A 87 2.98 -7.15 -17.95
C SER A 87 3.65 -8.52 -17.88
N ILE A 88 3.75 -9.12 -16.69
CA ILE A 88 4.27 -10.47 -16.49
C ILE A 88 3.37 -11.48 -17.20
N SER A 89 2.04 -11.33 -17.13
CA SER A 89 1.10 -12.24 -17.78
C SER A 89 1.20 -12.21 -19.31
N GLU A 90 1.40 -11.03 -19.89
CA GLU A 90 1.62 -10.87 -21.33
C GLU A 90 2.95 -11.49 -21.76
N THR A 91 4.00 -11.26 -20.96
CA THR A 91 5.32 -11.86 -21.19
C THR A 91 5.23 -13.39 -21.16
N ILE A 92 4.52 -13.96 -20.19
CA ILE A 92 4.32 -15.42 -20.10
C ILE A 92 3.57 -15.96 -21.33
N LYS A 93 2.56 -15.24 -21.84
CA LYS A 93 1.83 -15.63 -23.06
C LYS A 93 2.71 -15.66 -24.31
N SER A 94 3.80 -14.89 -24.33
CA SER A 94 4.76 -14.85 -25.44
C SER A 94 5.87 -15.92 -25.36
N LEU A 95 5.91 -16.71 -24.28
CA LEU A 95 6.87 -17.80 -24.13
C LEU A 95 6.53 -18.96 -25.07
N GLY A 96 7.56 -19.57 -25.66
CA GLY A 96 7.42 -20.85 -26.35
C GLY A 96 7.17 -22.00 -25.37
N GLU A 97 6.82 -23.17 -25.89
CA GLU A 97 6.46 -24.36 -25.09
C GLU A 97 7.62 -24.81 -24.17
N ASP A 98 8.84 -24.83 -24.70
CA ASP A 98 10.04 -25.19 -23.94
C ASP A 98 10.37 -24.17 -22.85
N GLU A 99 10.28 -22.86 -23.16
CA GLU A 99 10.51 -21.79 -22.19
C GLU A 99 9.45 -21.80 -21.09
N PHE A 100 8.18 -22.01 -21.45
CA PHE A 100 7.07 -22.09 -20.49
C PHE A 100 7.27 -23.25 -19.52
N ARG A 101 7.72 -24.42 -20.02
CA ARG A 101 7.98 -25.59 -19.19
C ARG A 101 9.10 -25.35 -18.16
N VAL A 102 10.16 -24.66 -18.56
CA VAL A 102 11.26 -24.26 -17.65
C VAL A 102 10.77 -23.22 -16.64
N TYR A 103 10.01 -22.22 -17.09
CA TYR A 103 9.43 -21.20 -16.21
C TYR A 103 8.50 -21.81 -15.15
N MET A 104 7.65 -22.77 -15.52
CA MET A 104 6.73 -23.42 -14.59
C MET A 104 7.47 -24.21 -13.51
N LEU A 105 8.54 -24.92 -13.88
CA LEU A 105 9.41 -25.60 -12.92
C LEU A 105 10.03 -24.63 -11.90
N ILE A 106 10.53 -23.48 -12.36
CA ILE A 106 11.11 -22.44 -11.48
C ILE A 106 10.02 -21.81 -10.60
N LYS A 107 8.81 -21.65 -11.12
CA LYS A 107 7.67 -21.08 -10.38
C LYS A 107 7.20 -22.00 -9.26
N ASP A 108 7.21 -23.32 -9.48
CA ASP A 108 6.76 -24.31 -8.50
C ASP A 108 7.78 -24.48 -7.37
N GLU A 109 9.09 -24.50 -7.68
CA GLU A 109 10.13 -24.62 -6.66
C GLU A 109 10.51 -23.27 -6.02
N GLY A 110 10.29 -22.16 -6.72
CA GLY A 110 10.64 -20.79 -6.33
C GLY A 110 12.15 -20.48 -6.37
N LEU A 111 12.98 -21.48 -6.08
CA LEU A 111 14.44 -21.41 -6.09
C LEU A 111 15.00 -22.80 -6.46
N ILE A 112 15.69 -22.88 -7.59
CA ILE A 112 16.17 -24.14 -8.17
C ILE A 112 17.59 -23.97 -8.70
N TYR A 113 18.42 -25.01 -8.60
CA TYR A 113 19.75 -24.97 -9.21
C TYR A 113 19.69 -25.19 -10.73
N GLN A 114 20.57 -24.53 -11.48
CA GLN A 114 20.60 -24.68 -12.95
C GLN A 114 20.83 -26.14 -13.39
N HIS A 115 21.57 -26.93 -12.61
CA HIS A 115 21.79 -28.35 -12.92
C HIS A 115 20.57 -29.23 -12.63
N GLU A 116 19.72 -28.85 -11.67
CA GLU A 116 18.43 -29.53 -11.41
C GLU A 116 17.45 -29.27 -12.55
N ILE A 117 17.39 -28.05 -13.09
CA ILE A 117 16.59 -27.74 -14.28
C ILE A 117 16.98 -28.67 -15.44
N VAL A 118 18.29 -28.85 -15.69
CA VAL A 118 18.80 -29.75 -16.74
C VAL A 118 18.36 -31.20 -16.49
N LYS A 119 18.43 -31.66 -15.24
CA LYS A 119 18.07 -33.03 -14.85
C LYS A 119 16.57 -33.30 -15.00
N THR A 120 15.72 -32.35 -14.60
CA THR A 120 14.26 -32.50 -14.60
C THR A 120 13.66 -32.32 -16.00
N THR A 121 14.20 -31.38 -16.79
CA THR A 121 13.69 -31.11 -18.15
C THR A 121 14.28 -32.02 -19.22
N GLY A 122 15.45 -32.63 -18.97
CA GLY A 122 16.18 -33.44 -19.96
C GLY A 122 16.81 -32.62 -21.09
N PHE A 123 16.79 -31.29 -21.01
CA PHE A 123 17.38 -30.40 -22.01
C PHE A 123 18.91 -30.33 -21.90
N SER A 124 19.59 -30.03 -23.00
CA SER A 124 21.04 -29.81 -22.96
C SER A 124 21.40 -28.56 -22.15
N LYS A 125 22.57 -28.57 -21.50
CA LYS A 125 23.06 -27.42 -20.71
C LYS A 125 23.05 -26.10 -21.51
N ALA A 126 23.39 -26.17 -22.81
CA ALA A 126 23.36 -25.01 -23.70
C ALA A 126 21.94 -24.51 -23.97
N LYS A 127 20.96 -25.42 -24.17
CA LYS A 127 19.55 -25.06 -24.36
C LYS A 127 18.98 -24.41 -23.11
N VAL A 128 19.23 -24.99 -21.92
CA VAL A 128 18.81 -24.40 -20.64
C VAL A 128 19.44 -23.02 -20.43
N SER A 129 20.73 -22.85 -20.75
CA SER A 129 21.36 -21.53 -20.65
C SER A 129 20.65 -20.49 -21.52
N ARG A 130 20.37 -20.81 -22.79
CA ARG A 130 19.67 -19.90 -23.71
C ARG A 130 18.25 -19.56 -23.24
N ILE A 131 17.52 -20.53 -22.70
CA ILE A 131 16.18 -20.31 -22.14
C ILE A 131 16.27 -19.38 -20.91
N LEU A 132 17.21 -19.64 -20.00
CA LEU A 132 17.43 -18.79 -18.84
C LEU A 132 17.88 -17.37 -19.24
N ASP A 133 18.71 -17.23 -20.27
CA ASP A 133 19.11 -15.93 -20.80
C ASP A 133 17.90 -15.14 -21.32
N LYS A 134 16.97 -15.79 -22.03
CA LYS A 134 15.71 -15.17 -22.48
C LYS A 134 14.80 -14.79 -21.31
N LEU A 135 14.59 -15.72 -20.37
CA LEU A 135 13.73 -15.48 -19.21
C LEU A 135 14.27 -14.35 -18.31
N GLU A 136 15.60 -14.23 -18.21
CA GLU A 136 16.28 -13.15 -17.49
C GLU A 136 16.16 -11.81 -18.24
N ALA A 137 16.31 -11.82 -19.58
CA ALA A 137 16.09 -10.63 -20.41
C ALA A 137 14.64 -10.11 -20.34
N MET A 138 13.68 -11.01 -20.19
CA MET A 138 12.26 -10.71 -19.95
C MET A 138 11.96 -10.29 -18.50
N GLY A 139 12.95 -10.37 -17.59
CA GLY A 139 12.78 -10.01 -16.19
C GLY A 139 11.98 -11.01 -15.36
N LEU A 140 11.73 -12.23 -15.84
CA LEU A 140 10.97 -13.25 -15.12
C LEU A 140 11.80 -13.99 -14.05
N VAL A 141 13.10 -14.14 -14.30
CA VAL A 141 14.03 -14.88 -13.42
C VAL A 141 15.34 -14.11 -13.23
N GLU A 142 16.03 -14.39 -12.14
CA GLU A 142 17.35 -13.85 -11.83
C GLU A 142 18.32 -14.99 -11.51
N ARG A 143 19.54 -14.94 -12.08
CA ARG A 143 20.61 -15.89 -11.75
C ARG A 143 21.53 -15.30 -10.70
N LYS A 144 21.70 -16.02 -9.60
CA LYS A 144 22.72 -15.69 -8.59
C LYS A 144 23.77 -16.77 -8.53
N ARG A 145 25.04 -16.35 -8.39
CA ARG A 145 26.14 -17.29 -8.21
C ARG A 145 26.14 -17.81 -6.78
N ARG A 146 26.14 -19.14 -6.62
CA ARG A 146 26.24 -19.84 -5.33
C ARG A 146 27.34 -20.89 -5.41
N GLY A 147 28.56 -20.49 -5.05
CA GLY A 147 29.75 -21.35 -5.11
C GLY A 147 30.11 -21.75 -6.55
N MET A 148 30.16 -23.06 -6.82
CA MET A 148 30.46 -23.64 -8.14
C MET A 148 29.22 -23.74 -9.07
N SER A 149 28.02 -23.44 -8.57
CA SER A 149 26.77 -23.52 -9.34
C SER A 149 26.03 -22.19 -9.36
N ASN A 150 25.18 -22.02 -10.38
CA ASN A 150 24.23 -20.92 -10.45
C ASN A 150 22.88 -21.38 -9.89
N ILE A 151 22.27 -20.52 -9.09
CA ILE A 151 20.91 -20.67 -8.61
C ILE A 151 20.00 -19.73 -9.37
N VAL A 152 18.84 -20.22 -9.75
CA VAL A 152 17.82 -19.46 -10.47
C VAL A 152 16.70 -19.15 -9.49
N ILE A 153 16.34 -17.88 -9.38
CA ILE A 153 15.32 -17.38 -8.45
C ILE A 153 14.24 -16.69 -9.27
N LEU A 154 12.98 -16.91 -8.93
CA LEU A 154 11.87 -16.18 -9.53
C LEU A 154 11.92 -14.70 -9.12
N ARG A 155 11.81 -13.78 -10.09
CA ARG A 155 11.72 -12.34 -9.78
C ARG A 155 10.31 -12.03 -9.27
N ARG A 156 10.20 -11.37 -8.11
CA ARG A 156 8.95 -11.05 -7.41
C ARG A 156 8.53 -9.61 -7.61
#